data_AF-A0A2K2VGX9-F1
#
_entry.id   AF-A0A2K2VGX9-F1
#
_cell.length_a   1.000
_cell.length_b   1.000
_cell.length_c   1.000
_cell.angle_alpha   90.00
_cell.angle_beta   90.00
_cell.angle_gamma   90.00
#
_symmetry.space_group_name_H-M   'P 1'
#
loop_
_entity.id
_entity.type
_entity.pdbx_description
1 polymer ?
#
loop_
_entity_poly.entity_id
_entity_poly.type
_entity_poly.pdbx_seq_one_letter_code
_entity_poly.pdbx_strand_id
1 'polypeptide(L)'
;MGMASQQAWEILERKKAYWSKALSNDAVFSNLFSTLEIFDWLTFFSDTVLSDTLFSSLISAVMFGISLDEIEPWNILYSIELPTTDEFLRGVLLKIVPKNILDVDPSLKDLFYLLVNSLKPDVAKTIYESQLTKGYYGVSKYGFSYYDPQAVRDFFRSTVYFMTKTPADIVTAKNRVDASADSLDIAPHVVEDLFNRLSMMTVIKEKTITFDYAWFDYSSFSGSTEETVEFISYNLAPEEVEYADLFDAIGGGWFDLSYFDYCFFTEEFEVYDHPWILDDITLRLRDIIYSDFRNRFTLTSYLVANYIPREEREEFKPSDRLEVFDEDTSHSLQIESLVNQLVSDLPPAQQNMYRVATKHLYSLRYGDNRRGLSMYKSMSEDEFKAWWIDYWVKQGLDPDILSRIYDAFKPAIDSLGVTRVRDKLRFIRSKLRSVS
;
A
#
# COMPACT_ATOMS: atom_id res chain seq x y z
N MET A 1 -25.21 0.52 -36.25
CA MET A 1 -23.76 0.37 -36.02
C MET A 1 -23.52 -0.98 -35.39
N GLY A 2 -22.51 -1.74 -35.85
CA GLY A 2 -22.13 -3.00 -35.18
C GLY A 2 -21.51 -2.74 -33.81
N MET A 3 -21.53 -3.73 -32.91
CA MET A 3 -20.97 -3.62 -31.54
C MET A 3 -19.52 -3.12 -31.53
N ALA A 4 -18.68 -3.57 -32.48
CA ALA A 4 -17.30 -3.11 -32.62
C ALA A 4 -17.19 -1.61 -32.92
N SER A 5 -18.14 -1.05 -33.68
CA SER A 5 -18.16 0.39 -33.99
C SER A 5 -18.55 1.22 -32.78
N GLN A 6 -19.45 0.72 -31.93
CA GLN A 6 -19.84 1.42 -30.69
C GLN A 6 -18.69 1.44 -29.69
N GLN A 7 -18.00 0.32 -29.50
CA GLN A 7 -16.83 0.22 -28.63
C GLN A 7 -15.70 1.16 -29.09
N ALA A 8 -15.44 1.23 -30.39
CA ALA A 8 -14.43 2.13 -30.94
C ALA A 8 -14.75 3.62 -30.69
N TRP A 9 -16.03 4.00 -30.77
CA TRP A 9 -16.48 5.36 -30.45
C TRP A 9 -16.32 5.67 -28.96
N GLU A 10 -16.71 4.75 -28.09
CA GLU A 10 -16.56 4.92 -26.63
C GLU A 10 -15.08 5.08 -26.23
N ILE A 11 -14.20 4.27 -26.81
CA ILE A 11 -12.75 4.37 -26.61
C ILE A 11 -12.23 5.74 -27.06
N LEU A 12 -12.64 6.21 -28.24
CA LEU A 12 -12.20 7.50 -28.77
C LEU A 12 -12.66 8.67 -27.88
N GLU A 13 -13.89 8.63 -27.37
CA GLU A 13 -14.40 9.63 -26.44
C GLU A 13 -13.61 9.63 -25.13
N ARG A 14 -13.29 8.44 -24.58
CA ARG A 14 -12.44 8.32 -23.38
C ARG A 14 -11.02 8.85 -23.62
N LYS A 15 -10.41 8.56 -24.78
CA LYS A 15 -9.09 9.13 -25.17
C LYS A 15 -9.14 10.66 -25.21
N LYS A 16 -10.16 11.24 -25.85
CA LYS A 16 -10.34 12.69 -25.93
C LYS A 16 -10.53 13.33 -24.56
N ALA A 17 -11.36 12.72 -23.72
CA ALA A 17 -11.61 13.20 -22.36
C ALA A 17 -10.35 13.12 -21.49
N TYR A 18 -9.56 12.04 -21.61
CA TYR A 18 -8.29 11.92 -20.90
C TYR A 18 -7.28 12.99 -21.37
N TRP A 19 -7.14 13.18 -22.68
CA TRP A 19 -6.27 14.22 -23.23
C TRP A 19 -6.63 15.61 -22.73
N SER A 20 -7.90 16.01 -22.83
CA SER A 20 -8.36 17.35 -22.46
C SER A 20 -8.33 17.64 -20.96
N LYS A 21 -8.33 16.59 -20.11
CA LYS A 21 -8.29 16.72 -18.65
C LYS A 21 -6.91 16.57 -18.04
N ALA A 22 -5.98 15.91 -18.72
CA ALA A 22 -4.71 15.51 -18.11
C ALA A 22 -3.46 15.80 -18.95
N LEU A 23 -3.56 15.80 -20.28
CA LEU A 23 -2.38 15.82 -21.16
C LEU A 23 -2.19 17.15 -21.90
N SER A 24 -3.26 17.85 -22.26
CA SER A 24 -3.16 19.13 -22.98
C SER A 24 -2.44 20.19 -22.15
N ASN A 25 -1.79 21.16 -22.79
CA ASN A 25 -1.06 22.21 -22.05
C ASN A 25 -1.96 22.95 -21.06
N ASP A 26 -3.17 23.31 -21.48
CA ASP A 26 -4.15 23.96 -20.60
C ASP A 26 -4.53 23.06 -19.42
N ALA A 27 -4.67 21.76 -19.64
CA ALA A 27 -4.94 20.79 -18.57
C ALA A 27 -3.77 20.66 -17.60
N VAL A 28 -2.53 20.61 -18.08
CA VAL A 28 -1.34 20.55 -17.22
C VAL A 28 -1.28 21.78 -16.31
N PHE A 29 -1.48 22.97 -16.87
CA PHE A 29 -1.50 24.21 -16.10
C PHE A 29 -2.68 24.27 -15.14
N SER A 30 -3.89 23.92 -15.58
CA SER A 30 -5.06 23.87 -14.71
C SER A 30 -4.86 22.92 -13.53
N ASN A 31 -4.35 21.71 -13.79
CA ASN A 31 -4.09 20.72 -12.75
C ASN A 31 -2.98 21.18 -11.81
N LEU A 32 -1.95 21.88 -12.30
CA LEU A 32 -0.93 22.49 -11.46
C LEU A 32 -1.53 23.52 -10.50
N PHE A 33 -2.37 24.43 -11.00
CA PHE A 33 -3.04 25.42 -10.14
C PHE A 33 -3.97 24.75 -9.13
N SER A 34 -4.76 23.76 -9.54
CA SER A 34 -5.60 23.00 -8.60
C SER A 34 -4.76 22.27 -7.54
N THR A 35 -3.60 21.74 -7.91
CA THR A 35 -2.65 21.11 -6.97
C THR A 35 -2.12 22.13 -5.94
N LEU A 36 -1.87 23.37 -6.37
CA LEU A 36 -1.45 24.46 -5.48
C LEU A 36 -2.61 24.94 -4.58
N GLU A 37 -3.83 25.02 -5.10
CA GLU A 37 -5.03 25.40 -4.33
C GLU A 37 -5.33 24.42 -3.20
N ILE A 38 -5.16 23.12 -3.44
CA ILE A 38 -5.40 22.06 -2.44
C ILE A 38 -4.14 21.72 -1.63
N PHE A 39 -3.03 22.43 -1.84
CA PHE A 39 -1.72 22.04 -1.34
C PHE A 39 -1.70 21.89 0.18
N ASP A 40 -2.18 22.88 0.92
CA ASP A 40 -2.16 22.87 2.38
C ASP A 40 -3.03 21.74 2.94
N TRP A 41 -4.27 21.61 2.42
CA TRP A 41 -5.20 20.56 2.82
C TRP A 41 -4.64 19.17 2.55
N LEU A 42 -4.11 18.92 1.34
CA LEU A 42 -3.60 17.60 1.00
C LEU A 42 -2.29 17.30 1.73
N THR A 43 -1.42 18.30 1.94
CA THR A 43 -0.17 18.13 2.70
C THR A 43 -0.49 17.72 4.14
N PHE A 44 -1.47 18.36 4.78
CA PHE A 44 -1.97 17.97 6.09
C PHE A 44 -2.55 16.55 6.11
N PHE A 45 -3.48 16.25 5.19
CA PHE A 45 -4.10 14.92 5.08
C PHE A 45 -3.06 13.82 4.79
N SER A 46 -2.04 14.15 4.00
CA SER A 46 -1.00 13.19 3.66
C SER A 46 -0.06 12.96 4.82
N ASP A 47 0.26 13.98 5.63
CA ASP A 47 1.02 13.79 6.86
C ASP A 47 0.29 12.86 7.82
N THR A 48 -1.00 13.11 8.09
CA THR A 48 -1.78 12.28 9.03
C THR A 48 -1.84 10.81 8.59
N VAL A 49 -2.01 10.54 7.30
CA VAL A 49 -2.08 9.16 6.78
C VAL A 49 -0.69 8.53 6.65
N LEU A 50 0.30 9.26 6.14
CA LEU A 50 1.64 8.75 5.89
C LEU A 50 2.36 8.46 7.20
N SER A 51 2.37 9.42 8.12
CA SER A 51 3.01 9.25 9.43
C SER A 51 2.32 8.14 10.23
N ASP A 52 0.97 8.07 10.23
CA ASP A 52 0.25 6.93 10.82
C ASP A 52 0.70 5.59 10.22
N THR A 53 0.83 5.50 8.89
CA THR A 53 1.31 4.29 8.22
C THR A 53 2.76 3.96 8.57
N LEU A 54 3.65 4.97 8.65
CA LEU A 54 5.06 4.80 9.00
C LEU A 54 5.21 4.28 10.43
N PHE A 55 4.59 4.94 11.42
CA PHE A 55 4.62 4.49 12.80
C PHE A 55 3.94 3.13 13.00
N SER A 56 2.79 2.90 12.34
CA SER A 56 2.14 1.58 12.33
C SER A 56 3.05 0.49 11.80
N SER A 57 3.92 0.82 10.84
CA SER A 57 4.84 -0.16 10.29
C SER A 57 6.01 -0.51 11.21
N LEU A 58 6.26 0.28 12.27
CA LEU A 58 7.23 -0.09 13.31
C LEU A 58 6.78 -1.33 14.08
N ILE A 59 5.48 -1.66 14.09
CA ILE A 59 4.97 -2.93 14.63
C ILE A 59 5.70 -4.11 13.98
N SER A 60 5.92 -4.09 12.65
CA SER A 60 6.69 -5.14 11.98
C SER A 60 8.17 -5.17 12.34
N ALA A 61 8.76 -4.02 12.63
CA ALA A 61 10.15 -3.96 13.07
C ALA A 61 10.29 -4.54 14.48
N VAL A 62 9.38 -4.18 15.39
CA VAL A 62 9.42 -4.58 16.80
C VAL A 62 8.98 -6.03 16.99
N MET A 63 7.81 -6.43 16.48
CA MET A 63 7.25 -7.78 16.66
C MET A 63 7.90 -8.84 15.77
N PHE A 64 8.19 -8.51 14.51
CA PHE A 64 8.64 -9.51 13.51
C PHE A 64 10.11 -9.39 13.12
N GLY A 65 10.83 -8.41 13.70
CA GLY A 65 12.25 -8.22 13.41
C GLY A 65 12.54 -7.81 11.96
N ILE A 66 11.59 -7.16 11.28
CA ILE A 66 11.75 -6.73 9.88
C ILE A 66 12.44 -5.37 9.87
N SER A 67 13.60 -5.27 9.22
CA SER A 67 14.35 -4.02 9.10
C SER A 67 13.62 -2.99 8.24
N LEU A 68 13.82 -1.69 8.51
CA LEU A 68 13.09 -0.61 7.82
C LEU A 68 13.34 -0.59 6.30
N ASP A 69 14.52 -1.04 5.85
CA ASP A 69 14.83 -1.14 4.42
C ASP A 69 13.98 -2.16 3.68
N GLU A 70 13.39 -3.12 4.40
CA GLU A 70 12.48 -4.11 3.83
C GLU A 70 11.01 -3.71 3.92
N ILE A 71 10.66 -2.83 4.86
CA ILE A 71 9.30 -2.34 5.09
C ILE A 71 8.96 -1.32 3.99
N GLU A 72 7.94 -1.64 3.18
CA GLU A 72 7.62 -0.85 1.99
C GLU A 72 7.21 0.61 2.31
N PRO A 73 6.42 0.91 3.37
CA PRO A 73 6.13 2.28 3.80
C PRO A 73 7.35 3.20 3.93
N TRP A 74 8.49 2.72 4.42
CA TRP A 74 9.71 3.52 4.59
C TRP A 74 10.49 3.74 3.30
N ASN A 75 10.18 2.98 2.24
CA ASN A 75 10.87 3.04 0.95
C ASN A 75 10.08 3.81 -0.12
N ILE A 76 9.31 4.82 0.29
CA ILE A 76 8.51 5.68 -0.60
C ILE A 76 9.28 6.96 -0.98
N LEU A 77 10.60 6.85 -1.16
CA LEU A 77 11.48 7.96 -1.53
C LEU A 77 11.77 7.98 -3.03
N TYR A 78 11.77 9.17 -3.64
CA TYR A 78 12.06 9.31 -5.06
C TYR A 78 12.83 10.59 -5.35
N SER A 79 13.90 10.53 -6.15
CA SER A 79 14.48 11.73 -6.76
C SER A 79 13.79 12.09 -8.07
N ILE A 80 13.66 13.40 -8.28
CA ILE A 80 13.25 13.96 -9.55
C ILE A 80 14.49 14.50 -10.26
N GLU A 81 14.65 14.10 -11.52
CA GLU A 81 15.67 14.63 -12.41
C GLU A 81 15.01 15.31 -13.61
N LEU A 82 15.68 16.35 -14.12
CA LEU A 82 15.28 16.97 -15.38
C LEU A 82 15.65 16.04 -16.55
N PRO A 83 14.81 15.97 -17.59
CA PRO A 83 15.12 15.21 -18.80
C PRO A 83 16.25 15.89 -19.59
N THR A 84 16.97 15.09 -20.39
CA THR A 84 17.83 15.61 -21.44
C THR A 84 17.00 16.31 -22.53
N THR A 85 17.64 17.13 -23.38
CA THR A 85 16.95 17.81 -24.49
C THR A 85 16.24 16.82 -25.42
N ASP A 86 16.87 15.69 -25.74
CA ASP A 86 16.29 14.66 -26.60
C ASP A 86 15.09 13.95 -25.95
N GLU A 87 15.19 13.62 -24.66
CA GLU A 87 14.08 13.04 -23.89
C GLU A 87 12.91 14.03 -23.80
N PHE A 88 13.20 15.32 -23.60
CA PHE A 88 12.19 16.38 -23.57
C PHE A 88 11.46 16.51 -24.92
N LEU A 89 12.18 16.49 -26.04
CA LEU A 89 11.58 16.50 -27.37
C LEU A 89 10.68 15.28 -27.63
N ARG A 90 10.98 14.13 -27.02
CA ARG A 90 10.15 12.92 -27.08
C ARG A 90 8.95 12.94 -26.13
N GLY A 91 8.84 13.98 -25.29
CA GLY A 91 7.74 14.19 -24.37
C GLY A 91 8.02 13.81 -22.92
N VAL A 92 9.26 13.50 -22.54
CA VAL A 92 9.60 13.28 -21.13
C VAL A 92 9.71 14.64 -20.45
N LEU A 93 8.84 14.92 -19.48
CA LEU A 93 8.83 16.18 -18.74
C LEU A 93 9.70 16.10 -17.48
N LEU A 94 9.64 14.97 -16.78
CA LEU A 94 10.38 14.71 -15.55
C LEU A 94 10.75 13.23 -15.49
N LYS A 95 11.90 12.93 -14.88
CA LYS A 95 12.33 11.57 -14.56
C LYS A 95 12.15 11.33 -13.07
N ILE A 96 11.51 10.21 -12.72
CA ILE A 96 11.38 9.75 -11.34
C ILE A 96 12.34 8.58 -11.15
N VAL A 97 13.23 8.68 -10.17
CA VAL A 97 14.17 7.62 -9.79
C VAL A 97 13.84 7.19 -8.35
N PRO A 98 13.45 5.93 -8.10
CA PRO A 98 13.21 5.46 -6.74
C PRO A 98 14.53 5.46 -5.96
N LYS A 99 14.46 5.87 -4.69
CA LYS A 99 15.57 5.82 -3.73
C LYS A 99 15.26 4.80 -2.65
N ASN A 100 16.30 4.15 -2.14
CA ASN A 100 16.17 3.31 -0.97
C ASN A 100 16.41 4.13 0.29
N ILE A 101 15.77 3.78 1.40
CA ILE A 101 16.05 4.42 2.70
C ILE A 101 17.51 4.24 3.14
N LEU A 102 18.19 3.18 2.67
CA LEU A 102 19.61 2.94 2.88
C LEU A 102 20.51 3.98 2.19
N ASP A 103 20.01 4.70 1.18
CA ASP A 103 20.75 5.84 0.58
C ASP A 103 20.81 7.04 1.54
N VAL A 104 19.91 7.08 2.54
CA VAL A 104 19.87 8.10 3.60
C VAL A 104 20.80 7.69 4.75
N ASP A 105 20.62 6.48 5.29
CA ASP A 105 21.49 5.90 6.31
C ASP A 105 21.65 4.38 6.08
N PRO A 106 22.83 3.91 5.63
CA PRO A 106 23.10 2.49 5.42
C PRO A 106 22.98 1.63 6.68
N SER A 107 23.07 2.23 7.87
CA SER A 107 23.01 1.55 9.16
C SER A 107 21.61 1.02 9.47
N LEU A 108 20.58 1.53 8.79
CA LEU A 108 19.18 1.08 8.93
C LEU A 108 18.92 -0.35 8.47
N LYS A 109 19.90 -0.97 7.81
CA LYS A 109 19.89 -2.41 7.52
C LYS A 109 19.98 -3.24 8.81
N ASP A 110 20.63 -2.71 9.85
CA ASP A 110 20.70 -3.35 11.15
C ASP A 110 19.54 -2.88 12.02
N LEU A 111 18.62 -3.79 12.34
CA LEU A 111 17.50 -3.51 13.22
C LEU A 111 17.97 -3.10 14.62
N PHE A 112 19.10 -3.63 15.09
CA PHE A 112 19.62 -3.24 16.40
C PHE A 112 20.02 -1.77 16.45
N TYR A 113 20.61 -1.27 15.35
CA TYR A 113 20.92 0.15 15.21
C TYR A 113 19.65 1.00 15.29
N LEU A 114 18.56 0.58 14.64
CA LEU A 114 17.27 1.27 14.77
C LEU A 114 16.82 1.30 16.23
N LEU A 115 16.74 0.14 16.88
CA LEU A 115 16.20 0.02 18.24
C LEU A 115 16.99 0.87 19.24
N VAL A 116 18.33 0.84 19.21
CA VAL A 116 19.17 1.61 20.15
C VAL A 116 19.15 3.12 19.90
N ASN A 117 18.87 3.55 18.67
CA ASN A 117 18.78 4.98 18.32
C ASN A 117 17.33 5.52 18.36
N SER A 118 16.34 4.64 18.57
CA SER A 118 14.94 5.03 18.73
C SER A 118 14.42 4.86 20.15
N LEU A 119 14.87 3.84 20.87
CA LEU A 119 14.36 3.47 22.19
C LEU A 119 15.46 3.58 23.25
N LYS A 120 15.04 3.80 24.50
CA LYS A 120 15.93 3.73 25.66
C LYS A 120 16.72 2.42 25.68
N PRO A 121 18.00 2.42 26.12
CA PRO A 121 18.89 1.26 26.03
C PRO A 121 18.32 -0.02 26.66
N ASP A 122 17.63 0.08 27.79
CA ASP A 122 17.08 -1.08 28.51
C ASP A 122 15.92 -1.72 27.74
N VAL A 123 15.06 -0.90 27.12
CA VAL A 123 13.95 -1.34 26.27
C VAL A 123 14.50 -1.96 24.97
N ALA A 124 15.41 -1.25 24.29
CA ALA A 124 16.03 -1.70 23.05
C ALA A 124 16.72 -3.06 23.22
N LYS A 125 17.45 -3.23 24.33
CA LYS A 125 18.12 -4.50 24.66
C LYS A 125 17.12 -5.63 24.89
N THR A 126 16.05 -5.37 25.64
CA THR A 126 15.02 -6.38 25.94
C THR A 126 14.34 -6.88 24.66
N ILE A 127 13.99 -5.96 23.75
CA ILE A 127 13.43 -6.32 22.44
C ILE A 127 14.43 -7.12 21.62
N TYR A 128 15.69 -6.67 21.56
CA TYR A 128 16.70 -7.37 20.76
C TYR A 128 17.01 -8.80 21.27
N GLU A 129 17.08 -8.99 22.59
CA GLU A 129 17.40 -10.29 23.20
C GLU A 129 16.25 -11.31 23.08
N SER A 130 15.02 -10.83 22.96
CA SER A 130 13.81 -11.67 22.81
C SER A 130 13.51 -12.02 21.35
N GLN A 131 14.07 -11.30 20.39
CA GLN A 131 13.87 -11.58 18.97
C GLN A 131 14.45 -12.93 18.55
N LEU A 132 13.61 -13.72 17.86
CA LEU A 132 14.05 -14.98 17.26
C LEU A 132 14.95 -14.71 16.05
N THR A 133 15.96 -15.58 15.87
CA THR A 133 16.84 -15.50 14.71
C THR A 133 16.26 -16.30 13.53
N LYS A 134 16.54 -15.88 12.29
CA LYS A 134 16.06 -16.59 11.10
C LYS A 134 16.64 -18.01 11.04
N GLY A 135 15.75 -18.98 10.85
CA GLY A 135 16.09 -20.38 10.73
C GLY A 135 16.67 -20.71 9.36
N TYR A 136 17.81 -21.41 9.34
CA TYR A 136 18.33 -22.06 8.15
C TYR A 136 18.28 -23.57 8.35
N TYR A 137 17.67 -24.27 7.38
CA TYR A 137 17.54 -25.72 7.41
C TYR A 137 18.91 -26.38 7.54
N GLY A 138 19.08 -27.26 8.54
CA GLY A 138 20.33 -27.96 8.83
C GLY A 138 21.39 -27.15 9.60
N VAL A 139 21.13 -25.88 9.92
CA VAL A 139 22.05 -25.01 10.68
C VAL A 139 21.43 -24.60 12.02
N SER A 140 20.19 -24.12 11.99
CA SER A 140 19.54 -23.55 13.18
C SER A 140 18.99 -24.64 14.10
N LYS A 141 19.01 -24.37 15.41
CA LYS A 141 18.43 -25.27 16.42
C LYS A 141 16.91 -25.15 16.42
N TYR A 142 16.23 -26.29 16.43
CA TYR A 142 14.78 -26.36 16.56
C TYR A 142 14.31 -25.61 17.83
N GLY A 143 13.29 -24.76 17.69
CA GLY A 143 12.74 -23.95 18.78
C GLY A 143 13.45 -22.61 19.06
N PHE A 144 14.58 -22.32 18.42
CA PHE A 144 15.32 -21.04 18.61
C PHE A 144 15.37 -20.18 17.34
N SER A 145 14.59 -20.55 16.33
CA SER A 145 14.60 -19.87 15.05
C SER A 145 13.24 -19.91 14.37
N TYR A 146 12.89 -18.84 13.65
CA TYR A 146 11.65 -18.76 12.90
C TYR A 146 11.90 -19.04 11.40
N TYR A 147 10.90 -19.64 10.74
CA TYR A 147 10.88 -19.80 9.28
C TYR A 147 9.89 -18.80 8.72
N ASP A 148 10.31 -18.08 7.68
CA ASP A 148 9.56 -16.96 7.12
C ASP A 148 9.37 -17.17 5.61
N PRO A 149 8.24 -17.80 5.20
CA PRO A 149 7.87 -17.91 3.79
C PRO A 149 7.79 -16.52 3.15
N GLN A 150 8.26 -16.37 1.90
CA GLN A 150 8.35 -15.06 1.27
C GLN A 150 7.00 -14.33 1.18
N ALA A 151 5.91 -15.06 0.94
CA ALA A 151 4.57 -14.47 0.89
C ALA A 151 4.09 -13.96 2.26
N VAL A 152 4.43 -14.65 3.35
CA VAL A 152 4.16 -14.23 4.74
C VAL A 152 4.97 -12.99 5.09
N ARG A 153 6.27 -12.97 4.76
CA ARG A 153 7.13 -11.78 4.92
C ARG A 153 6.56 -10.57 4.16
N ASP A 154 6.13 -10.79 2.92
CA ASP A 154 5.56 -9.75 2.07
C ASP A 154 4.21 -9.23 2.59
N PHE A 155 3.44 -10.09 3.25
CA PHE A 155 2.22 -9.69 3.95
C PHE A 155 2.53 -8.71 5.08
N PHE A 156 3.44 -9.08 5.99
CA PHE A 156 3.77 -8.25 7.15
C PHE A 156 4.54 -6.96 6.79
N ARG A 157 5.46 -6.99 5.81
CA ARG A 157 6.26 -5.80 5.45
C ARG A 157 5.52 -4.77 4.59
N SER A 158 4.36 -5.10 4.02
CA SER A 158 3.73 -4.30 2.97
C SER A 158 2.21 -4.43 2.93
N THR A 159 1.69 -5.63 2.63
CA THR A 159 0.30 -5.78 2.21
C THR A 159 -0.70 -5.50 3.35
N VAL A 160 -0.37 -5.87 4.60
CA VAL A 160 -1.25 -5.63 5.75
C VAL A 160 -1.55 -4.14 5.95
N TYR A 161 -0.53 -3.28 5.87
CA TYR A 161 -0.70 -1.83 6.00
C TYR A 161 -1.55 -1.26 4.88
N PHE A 162 -1.35 -1.75 3.66
CA PHE A 162 -2.18 -1.34 2.54
C PHE A 162 -3.65 -1.74 2.74
N MET A 163 -3.93 -2.93 3.30
CA MET A 163 -5.29 -3.39 3.55
C MET A 163 -6.01 -2.61 4.64
N THR A 164 -5.30 -2.25 5.71
CA THR A 164 -5.90 -1.60 6.90
C THR A 164 -5.89 -0.07 6.84
N LYS A 165 -4.89 0.55 6.20
CA LYS A 165 -4.76 2.01 6.12
C LYS A 165 -5.38 2.62 4.87
N THR A 166 -5.73 1.81 3.86
CA THR A 166 -6.53 2.30 2.72
C THR A 166 -7.96 2.60 3.19
N PRO A 167 -8.58 3.72 2.79
CA PRO A 167 -9.96 4.04 3.16
C PRO A 167 -10.91 2.93 2.73
N ALA A 168 -11.32 2.10 3.69
CA ALA A 168 -12.26 1.00 3.53
C ALA A 168 -13.01 0.85 4.84
N ASP A 169 -14.22 0.29 4.76
CA ASP A 169 -14.93 -0.13 5.96
C ASP A 169 -14.11 -1.18 6.72
N ILE A 170 -14.14 -1.14 8.04
CA ILE A 170 -13.31 -2.01 8.89
C ILE A 170 -13.62 -3.49 8.66
N VAL A 171 -14.87 -3.83 8.34
CA VAL A 171 -15.29 -5.18 7.97
C VAL A 171 -14.60 -5.62 6.67
N THR A 172 -14.47 -4.71 5.71
CA THR A 172 -13.77 -4.99 4.45
C THR A 172 -12.27 -5.18 4.67
N ALA A 173 -11.66 -4.36 5.53
CA ALA A 173 -10.25 -4.52 5.91
C ALA A 173 -10.02 -5.88 6.58
N LYS A 174 -10.85 -6.24 7.56
CA LYS A 174 -10.82 -7.54 8.24
C LYS A 174 -10.95 -8.69 7.25
N ASN A 175 -11.96 -8.67 6.37
CA ASN A 175 -12.18 -9.73 5.39
C ASN A 175 -10.97 -9.94 4.45
N ARG A 176 -10.24 -8.87 4.09
CA ARG A 176 -9.01 -8.96 3.30
C ARG A 176 -7.87 -9.60 4.09
N VAL A 177 -7.73 -9.21 5.35
CA VAL A 177 -6.72 -9.72 6.27
C VAL A 177 -6.98 -11.21 6.54
N ASP A 178 -8.22 -11.61 6.83
CA ASP A 178 -8.63 -13.00 7.06
C ASP A 178 -8.34 -13.89 5.86
N ALA A 179 -8.77 -13.46 4.66
CA ALA A 179 -8.51 -14.23 3.45
C ALA A 179 -7.01 -14.45 3.22
N SER A 180 -6.18 -13.45 3.56
CA SER A 180 -4.72 -13.52 3.46
C SER A 180 -4.12 -14.45 4.52
N ALA A 181 -4.61 -14.38 5.75
CA ALA A 181 -4.20 -15.26 6.84
C ALA A 181 -4.52 -16.73 6.55
N ASP A 182 -5.76 -17.00 6.14
CA ASP A 182 -6.25 -18.35 5.80
C ASP A 182 -5.44 -18.95 4.63
N SER A 183 -5.17 -18.16 3.59
CA SER A 183 -4.42 -18.62 2.43
C SER A 183 -2.93 -18.85 2.70
N LEU A 184 -2.34 -18.12 3.64
CA LEU A 184 -0.92 -18.20 3.97
C LEU A 184 -0.65 -19.09 5.19
N ASP A 185 -1.69 -19.70 5.76
CA ASP A 185 -1.64 -20.49 6.99
C ASP A 185 -0.97 -19.73 8.16
N ILE A 186 -1.29 -18.42 8.27
CA ILE A 186 -0.81 -17.58 9.37
C ILE A 186 -1.67 -17.87 10.60
N ALA A 187 -1.04 -18.06 11.74
CA ALA A 187 -1.76 -18.35 12.97
C ALA A 187 -2.76 -17.22 13.33
N PRO A 188 -4.04 -17.53 13.61
CA PRO A 188 -5.08 -16.52 13.79
C PRO A 188 -4.76 -15.46 14.84
N HIS A 189 -4.13 -15.87 15.94
CA HIS A 189 -3.76 -14.98 17.03
C HIS A 189 -2.78 -13.87 16.63
N VAL A 190 -1.85 -14.15 15.73
CA VAL A 190 -0.88 -13.16 15.24
C VAL A 190 -1.58 -12.08 14.41
N VAL A 191 -2.56 -12.50 13.62
CA VAL A 191 -3.32 -11.63 12.73
C VAL A 191 -4.32 -10.80 13.51
N GLU A 192 -4.96 -11.39 14.50
CA GLU A 192 -5.84 -10.71 15.46
C GLU A 192 -5.10 -9.60 16.20
N ASP A 193 -3.95 -9.90 16.82
CA ASP A 193 -3.16 -8.89 17.56
C ASP A 193 -2.67 -7.77 16.65
N LEU A 194 -2.16 -8.11 15.46
CA LEU A 194 -1.73 -7.12 14.48
C LEU A 194 -2.89 -6.23 14.01
N PHE A 195 -4.06 -6.81 13.74
CA PHE A 195 -5.24 -6.04 13.34
C PHE A 195 -5.71 -5.11 14.46
N ASN A 196 -5.75 -5.61 15.70
CA ASN A 196 -6.12 -4.83 16.88
C ASN A 196 -5.19 -3.63 17.07
N ARG A 197 -3.86 -3.84 17.00
CA ARG A 197 -2.88 -2.75 17.10
C ARG A 197 -3.04 -1.71 15.99
N LEU A 198 -3.22 -2.14 14.75
CA LEU A 198 -3.41 -1.24 13.60
C LEU A 198 -4.72 -0.45 13.69
N SER A 199 -5.79 -1.08 14.18
CA SER A 199 -7.08 -0.44 14.48
C SER A 199 -6.91 0.61 15.57
N MET A 200 -6.28 0.22 16.69
CA MET A 200 -6.02 1.09 17.82
C MET A 200 -5.14 2.29 17.45
N MET A 201 -4.07 2.12 16.68
CA MET A 201 -3.25 3.24 16.20
C MET A 201 -4.05 4.25 15.37
N THR A 202 -5.00 3.76 14.57
CA THR A 202 -5.88 4.61 13.77
C THR A 202 -6.83 5.43 14.65
N VAL A 203 -7.17 4.93 15.84
CA VAL A 203 -8.00 5.65 16.82
C VAL A 203 -7.15 6.61 17.66
N ILE A 204 -5.97 6.18 18.13
CA ILE A 204 -5.05 6.98 18.94
C ILE A 204 -4.79 8.33 18.28
N LYS A 205 -4.45 8.35 16.99
CA LYS A 205 -4.18 9.60 16.26
C LYS A 205 -5.33 10.62 16.28
N GLU A 206 -6.57 10.17 16.44
CA GLU A 206 -7.77 11.03 16.44
C GLU A 206 -8.19 11.42 17.86
N LYS A 207 -8.03 10.50 18.81
CA LYS A 207 -8.64 10.59 20.14
C LYS A 207 -7.68 11.05 21.24
N THR A 208 -6.38 10.89 21.04
CA THR A 208 -5.38 11.12 22.08
C THR A 208 -4.20 11.93 21.52
N ILE A 209 -3.81 12.99 22.23
CA ILE A 209 -2.59 13.72 21.92
C ILE A 209 -1.43 12.95 22.53
N THR A 210 -0.71 12.22 21.69
CA THR A 210 0.53 11.56 22.07
C THR A 210 1.72 12.41 21.64
N PHE A 211 2.76 12.45 22.47
CA PHE A 211 4.01 13.13 22.12
C PHE A 211 4.57 12.57 20.80
N ASP A 212 5.03 13.45 19.91
CA ASP A 212 5.54 13.14 18.56
C ASP A 212 4.56 12.39 17.61
N TYR A 213 3.34 12.08 18.06
CA TYR A 213 2.29 11.40 17.31
C TYR A 213 0.92 12.06 17.56
N ALA A 214 0.86 13.36 17.27
CA ALA A 214 -0.36 14.15 17.34
C ALA A 214 -0.38 15.27 16.29
N TRP A 215 -1.59 15.68 15.91
CA TRP A 215 -1.83 16.78 14.98
C TRP A 215 -2.73 17.82 15.63
N PHE A 216 -2.28 19.07 15.64
CA PHE A 216 -3.12 20.20 16.05
C PHE A 216 -4.41 20.24 15.22
N ASP A 217 -5.53 20.52 15.89
CA ASP A 217 -6.89 20.58 15.31
C ASP A 217 -7.43 19.27 14.71
N TYR A 218 -6.75 18.13 14.93
CA TYR A 218 -7.22 16.80 14.52
C TYR A 218 -7.22 15.81 15.68
N SER A 219 -6.11 15.72 16.41
CA SER A 219 -6.01 14.89 17.62
C SER A 219 -6.71 15.57 18.78
N SER A 220 -7.58 14.84 19.46
CA SER A 220 -8.31 15.33 20.64
C SER A 220 -7.46 15.24 21.90
N PHE A 221 -7.63 16.19 22.82
CA PHE A 221 -7.15 16.02 24.20
C PHE A 221 -8.04 14.99 24.90
N SER A 222 -7.46 13.88 25.33
CA SER A 222 -8.03 12.95 26.30
C SER A 222 -8.36 13.70 27.59
N GLY A 223 -9.59 13.57 28.07
CA GLY A 223 -10.11 14.36 29.19
C GLY A 223 -9.93 13.74 30.58
N SER A 224 -9.36 12.54 30.69
CA SER A 224 -9.29 11.76 31.92
C SER A 224 -7.85 11.49 32.37
N THR A 225 -7.67 11.36 33.68
CA THR A 225 -6.38 11.04 34.34
C THR A 225 -5.87 9.62 34.08
N GLU A 226 -6.73 8.76 33.54
CA GLU A 226 -6.42 7.44 32.97
C GLU A 226 -6.92 7.52 31.52
N GLU A 227 -6.01 7.49 30.55
CA GLU A 227 -6.35 7.64 29.14
C GLU A 227 -6.75 6.27 28.60
N THR A 228 -8.06 6.05 28.43
CA THR A 228 -8.56 4.87 27.75
C THR A 228 -8.86 5.17 26.29
N VAL A 229 -8.57 4.21 25.42
CA VAL A 229 -8.82 4.29 23.97
C VAL A 229 -9.82 3.21 23.59
N GLU A 230 -10.98 3.64 23.11
CA GLU A 230 -12.01 2.74 22.56
C GLU A 230 -11.76 2.51 21.07
N PHE A 231 -11.43 1.27 20.68
CA PHE A 231 -11.21 0.88 19.29
C PHE A 231 -12.09 -0.30 18.89
N ILE A 232 -12.23 -0.53 17.59
CA ILE A 232 -12.96 -1.69 17.08
C ILE A 232 -11.96 -2.84 16.93
N SER A 233 -12.18 -3.91 17.68
CA SER A 233 -11.33 -5.09 17.67
C SER A 233 -11.54 -5.95 16.43
N TYR A 234 -10.70 -6.96 16.27
CA TYR A 234 -10.79 -7.98 15.24
C TYR A 234 -12.16 -8.66 15.23
N ASN A 235 -12.82 -8.80 16.38
CA ASN A 235 -14.17 -9.36 16.49
C ASN A 235 -15.28 -8.38 16.08
N LEU A 236 -14.92 -7.19 15.58
CA LEU A 236 -15.83 -6.10 15.21
C LEU A 236 -16.66 -5.57 16.40
N ALA A 237 -16.13 -5.75 17.61
CA ALA A 237 -16.71 -5.22 18.84
C ALA A 237 -15.90 -4.00 19.31
N PRO A 238 -16.52 -2.99 19.92
CA PRO A 238 -15.80 -1.94 20.62
C PRO A 238 -15.12 -2.54 21.86
N GLU A 239 -13.82 -2.29 21.99
CA GLU A 239 -13.00 -2.66 23.14
C GLU A 239 -12.25 -1.44 23.64
N GLU A 240 -12.04 -1.37 24.94
CA GLU A 240 -11.42 -0.23 25.62
C GLU A 240 -10.13 -0.69 26.28
N VAL A 241 -9.04 0.04 26.04
CA VAL A 241 -7.71 -0.26 26.59
C VAL A 241 -7.10 0.96 27.23
N GLU A 242 -6.37 0.75 28.30
CA GLU A 242 -5.48 1.75 28.89
C GLU A 242 -4.31 2.00 27.94
N TYR A 243 -4.04 3.28 27.71
CA TYR A 243 -3.02 3.75 26.79
C TYR A 243 -2.24 4.88 27.47
N ALA A 244 -0.92 4.76 27.54
CA ALA A 244 -0.06 5.81 28.08
C ALA A 244 0.88 6.39 27.01
N ASP A 245 1.45 5.53 26.17
CA ASP A 245 2.42 5.92 25.14
C ASP A 245 2.21 5.18 23.82
N LEU A 246 2.68 5.77 22.71
CA LEU A 246 2.63 5.15 21.39
C LEU A 246 3.29 3.77 21.37
N PHE A 247 4.32 3.57 22.18
CA PHE A 247 4.98 2.28 22.30
C PHE A 247 4.04 1.17 22.78
N ASP A 248 3.03 1.48 23.58
CA ASP A 248 2.04 0.50 24.01
C ASP A 248 1.37 -0.12 22.79
N ALA A 249 0.95 0.72 21.83
CA ALA A 249 0.42 0.32 20.53
C ALA A 249 1.37 -0.52 19.69
N ILE A 250 2.65 -0.15 19.69
CA ILE A 250 3.65 -0.76 18.80
C ILE A 250 4.15 -2.11 19.32
N GLY A 251 4.42 -2.21 20.61
CA GLY A 251 5.06 -3.37 21.24
C GLY A 251 4.60 -3.69 22.65
N GLY A 252 3.80 -2.85 23.31
CA GLY A 252 3.22 -3.14 24.62
C GLY A 252 2.21 -4.29 24.57
N GLY A 253 1.77 -4.76 25.74
CA GLY A 253 0.79 -5.86 25.84
C GLY A 253 -0.37 -5.51 26.77
N TRP A 254 -1.59 -5.83 26.35
CA TRP A 254 -2.79 -5.74 27.18
C TRP A 254 -3.27 -7.14 27.59
N PHE A 255 -3.74 -7.24 28.83
CA PHE A 255 -4.42 -8.45 29.29
C PHE A 255 -5.66 -8.71 28.44
N ASP A 256 -5.93 -9.99 28.17
CA ASP A 256 -7.07 -10.51 27.40
C ASP A 256 -7.13 -10.13 25.91
N LEU A 257 -6.32 -9.17 25.44
CA LEU A 257 -6.31 -8.74 24.03
C LEU A 257 -5.04 -9.11 23.30
N SER A 258 -3.90 -9.08 23.98
CA SER A 258 -2.62 -9.37 23.37
C SER A 258 -2.07 -10.72 23.75
N TYR A 259 -1.33 -11.31 22.82
CA TYR A 259 -0.64 -12.57 23.02
C TYR A 259 0.77 -12.31 23.56
N PHE A 260 1.06 -12.80 24.77
CA PHE A 260 2.27 -12.46 25.52
C PHE A 260 3.58 -12.81 24.81
N ASP A 261 3.57 -13.80 23.91
CA ASP A 261 4.74 -14.16 23.10
C ASP A 261 5.14 -13.06 22.10
N TYR A 262 4.26 -12.09 21.85
CA TYR A 262 4.46 -10.98 20.90
C TYR A 262 4.44 -9.60 21.56
N CYS A 263 4.51 -9.54 22.89
CA CYS A 263 4.43 -8.30 23.66
C CYS A 263 5.69 -8.07 24.49
N PHE A 264 5.97 -6.80 24.73
CA PHE A 264 7.00 -6.34 25.61
C PHE A 264 6.36 -5.65 26.80
N PHE A 265 6.47 -6.28 27.96
CA PHE A 265 6.10 -5.64 29.22
C PHE A 265 7.23 -4.72 29.64
N THR A 266 7.00 -3.43 29.55
CA THR A 266 7.85 -2.41 30.16
C THR A 266 7.32 -2.10 31.55
N GLU A 267 8.19 -1.68 32.47
CA GLU A 267 7.74 -1.11 33.74
C GLU A 267 6.87 0.13 33.45
N GLU A 268 5.89 0.42 34.33
CA GLU A 268 5.05 1.61 34.20
C GLU A 268 5.96 2.84 34.12
N PHE A 269 6.01 3.44 32.94
CA PHE A 269 6.72 4.70 32.75
C PHE A 269 5.94 5.80 33.46
N GLU A 270 6.61 6.63 34.25
CA GLU A 270 5.99 7.87 34.71
C GLU A 270 5.58 8.71 33.49
N VAL A 271 4.58 9.59 33.61
CA VAL A 271 4.01 10.42 32.51
C VAL A 271 5.06 11.19 31.70
N TYR A 272 6.27 11.40 32.25
CA TYR A 272 7.38 12.09 31.60
C TYR A 272 8.54 11.18 31.16
N ASP A 273 8.44 9.87 31.39
CA ASP A 273 9.52 8.89 31.17
C ASP A 273 9.22 7.94 30.00
N HIS A 274 8.81 8.46 28.85
CA HIS A 274 8.48 7.65 27.66
C HIS A 274 9.67 6.78 27.15
N PRO A 275 9.41 5.65 26.47
CA PRO A 275 10.45 4.71 26.02
C PRO A 275 11.28 5.22 24.83
N TRP A 276 10.80 6.24 24.12
CA TRP A 276 11.49 6.84 22.97
C TRP A 276 12.62 7.79 23.38
N ILE A 277 13.67 7.87 22.56
CA ILE A 277 14.72 8.88 22.73
C ILE A 277 14.24 10.19 22.08
N LEU A 278 14.45 11.33 22.75
CA LEU A 278 14.24 12.66 22.15
C LEU A 278 15.11 12.83 20.89
N ASP A 279 14.53 13.26 19.77
CA ASP A 279 15.17 13.32 18.43
C ASP A 279 15.62 11.95 17.90
N ASP A 280 14.74 10.96 18.03
CA ASP A 280 15.00 9.64 17.48
C ASP A 280 15.21 9.65 15.96
N ILE A 281 15.83 8.58 15.46
CA ILE A 281 16.06 8.40 14.03
C ILE A 281 14.74 8.23 13.25
N THR A 282 13.70 7.66 13.86
CA THR A 282 12.40 7.40 13.23
C THR A 282 11.67 8.69 12.83
N LEU A 283 11.70 9.72 13.67
CA LEU A 283 11.14 11.05 13.42
C LEU A 283 11.90 11.76 12.30
N ARG A 284 13.23 11.73 12.34
CA ARG A 284 14.07 12.30 11.28
C ARG A 284 13.80 11.65 9.93
N LEU A 285 13.66 10.32 9.90
CA LEU A 285 13.32 9.60 8.67
C LEU A 285 11.91 9.92 8.19
N ARG A 286 10.93 9.99 9.09
CA ARG A 286 9.55 10.38 8.78
C ARG A 286 9.51 11.78 8.16
N ASP A 287 10.24 12.74 8.70
CA ASP A 287 10.31 14.10 8.16
C ASP A 287 11.00 14.16 6.79
N ILE A 288 12.04 13.35 6.56
CA ILE A 288 12.66 13.22 5.23
C ILE A 288 11.65 12.68 4.22
N ILE A 289 10.92 11.61 4.56
CA ILE A 289 9.93 10.99 3.68
C ILE A 289 8.76 11.95 3.41
N TYR A 290 8.27 12.63 4.44
CA TYR A 290 7.18 13.59 4.32
C TYR A 290 7.59 14.83 3.50
N SER A 291 8.79 15.38 3.74
CA SER A 291 9.36 16.48 2.95
C SER A 291 9.51 16.08 1.48
N ASP A 292 10.00 14.87 1.21
CA ASP A 292 10.09 14.32 -0.14
C ASP A 292 8.71 14.22 -0.82
N PHE A 293 7.69 13.72 -0.11
CA PHE A 293 6.31 13.73 -0.61
C PHE A 293 5.82 15.14 -0.95
N ARG A 294 5.97 16.08 -0.01
CA ARG A 294 5.50 17.47 -0.16
C ARG A 294 6.15 18.17 -1.36
N ASN A 295 7.45 17.94 -1.56
CA ASN A 295 8.19 18.49 -2.70
C ASN A 295 7.75 17.88 -4.04
N ARG A 296 7.36 16.60 -4.05
CA ARG A 296 6.93 15.89 -5.26
C ARG A 296 5.48 16.16 -5.64
N PHE A 297 4.63 16.43 -4.66
CA PHE A 297 3.19 16.55 -4.89
C PHE A 297 2.86 17.63 -5.93
N THR A 298 3.51 18.79 -5.86
CA THR A 298 3.31 19.90 -6.83
C THR A 298 3.68 19.52 -8.27
N LEU A 299 4.49 18.48 -8.45
CA LEU A 299 4.97 18.01 -9.75
C LEU A 299 4.09 16.90 -10.34
N THR A 300 3.05 16.46 -9.61
CA THR A 300 2.13 15.40 -10.05
C THR A 300 1.48 15.74 -11.39
N SER A 301 1.13 17.01 -11.65
CA SER A 301 0.56 17.46 -12.92
C SER A 301 1.48 17.15 -14.12
N TYR A 302 2.78 17.43 -13.98
CA TYR A 302 3.79 17.12 -14.99
C TYR A 302 4.07 15.62 -15.11
N LEU A 303 3.99 14.88 -14.01
CA LEU A 303 4.17 13.43 -14.02
C LEU A 303 3.00 12.70 -14.71
N VAL A 304 1.77 13.19 -14.53
CA VAL A 304 0.58 12.68 -15.22
C VAL A 304 0.66 12.97 -16.71
N ALA A 305 1.09 14.18 -17.07
CA ALA A 305 1.30 14.61 -18.46
C ALA A 305 2.64 14.16 -19.07
N ASN A 306 3.34 13.24 -18.40
CA ASN A 306 4.63 12.78 -18.88
C ASN A 306 4.48 11.90 -20.13
N TYR A 307 5.54 11.81 -20.93
CA TYR A 307 5.66 11.01 -22.15
C TYR A 307 4.83 11.45 -23.36
N ILE A 308 4.35 12.70 -23.40
CA ILE A 308 3.66 13.29 -24.55
C ILE A 308 4.45 14.49 -25.14
N PRO A 309 4.87 14.42 -26.42
CA PRO A 309 5.52 15.53 -27.11
C PRO A 309 4.67 16.81 -27.10
N ARG A 310 5.34 17.96 -27.28
CA ARG A 310 4.67 19.26 -27.29
C ARG A 310 3.56 19.36 -28.33
N GLU A 311 3.82 18.91 -29.56
CA GLU A 311 2.85 19.00 -30.68
C GLU A 311 1.56 18.23 -30.39
N GLU A 312 1.66 17.11 -29.67
CA GLU A 312 0.52 16.27 -29.26
C GLU A 312 -0.20 16.83 -28.03
N ARG A 313 0.42 17.74 -27.26
CA ARG A 313 -0.23 18.46 -26.15
C ARG A 313 -1.00 19.69 -26.60
N GLU A 314 -0.56 20.31 -27.70
CA GLU A 314 -1.24 21.47 -28.29
C GLU A 314 -2.49 21.06 -29.06
N GLU A 315 -2.46 19.92 -29.76
CA GLU A 315 -3.58 19.42 -30.56
C GLU A 315 -3.85 17.94 -30.30
N PHE A 316 -5.13 17.56 -30.22
CA PHE A 316 -5.52 16.16 -30.10
C PHE A 316 -5.16 15.39 -31.38
N LYS A 317 -4.09 14.59 -31.29
CA LYS A 317 -3.59 13.71 -32.35
C LYS A 317 -3.46 12.28 -31.83
N PRO A 318 -3.45 11.26 -32.71
CA PRO A 318 -3.05 9.92 -32.32
C PRO A 318 -1.68 9.97 -31.65
N SER A 319 -1.58 9.44 -30.44
CA SER A 319 -0.34 9.41 -29.67
C SER A 319 -0.13 8.06 -29.03
N ASP A 320 1.12 7.62 -28.98
CA ASP A 320 1.51 6.38 -28.29
C ASP A 320 1.03 6.38 -26.83
N ARG A 321 1.02 7.56 -26.18
CA ARG A 321 0.56 7.71 -24.79
C ARG A 321 -0.94 7.41 -24.63
N LEU A 322 -1.76 7.83 -25.60
CA LEU A 322 -3.20 7.56 -25.63
C LEU A 322 -3.51 6.11 -26.01
N GLU A 323 -2.67 5.47 -26.83
CA GLU A 323 -2.79 4.03 -27.12
C GLU A 323 -2.52 3.19 -25.87
N VAL A 324 -1.46 3.50 -25.10
CA VAL A 324 -1.20 2.81 -23.82
C VAL A 324 -2.33 3.00 -22.81
N PHE A 325 -3.00 4.15 -22.80
CA PHE A 325 -4.18 4.38 -21.96
C PHE A 325 -5.39 3.52 -22.39
N ASP A 326 -5.53 3.31 -23.70
CA ASP A 326 -6.62 2.55 -24.27
C ASP A 326 -6.47 1.05 -24.10
N GLU A 327 -5.24 0.52 -24.12
CA GLU A 327 -4.97 -0.90 -23.83
C GLU A 327 -5.68 -1.35 -22.54
N ASP A 328 -5.55 -0.60 -21.45
CA ASP A 328 -6.21 -0.90 -20.18
C ASP A 328 -7.74 -0.86 -20.27
N THR A 329 -8.28 0.13 -20.98
CA THR A 329 -9.72 0.29 -21.16
C THR A 329 -10.29 -0.84 -22.01
N SER A 330 -9.61 -1.18 -23.10
CA SER A 330 -9.95 -2.27 -24.00
C SER A 330 -9.92 -3.61 -23.27
N HIS A 331 -8.85 -3.90 -22.51
CA HIS A 331 -8.76 -5.13 -21.72
C HIS A 331 -9.89 -5.23 -20.69
N SER A 332 -10.22 -4.11 -20.03
CA SER A 332 -11.33 -4.04 -19.07
C SER A 332 -12.67 -4.40 -19.71
N LEU A 333 -12.97 -3.85 -20.89
CA LEU A 333 -14.20 -4.15 -21.64
C LEU A 333 -14.23 -5.59 -22.16
N GLN A 334 -13.09 -6.12 -22.60
CA GLN A 334 -12.97 -7.52 -23.02
C GLN A 334 -13.25 -8.48 -21.86
N ILE A 335 -12.66 -8.22 -20.69
CA ILE A 335 -12.90 -9.00 -19.48
C ILE A 335 -14.39 -8.97 -19.09
N GLU A 336 -15.05 -7.80 -19.13
CA GLU A 336 -16.48 -7.72 -18.86
C GLU A 336 -17.32 -8.53 -19.83
N SER A 337 -17.01 -8.46 -21.12
CA SER A 337 -17.70 -9.21 -22.17
C SER A 337 -17.57 -10.72 -21.96
N LEU A 338 -16.38 -11.19 -21.61
CA LEU A 338 -16.12 -12.60 -21.30
C LEU A 338 -16.95 -13.06 -20.09
N VAL A 339 -16.91 -12.30 -18.99
CA VAL A 339 -17.68 -12.62 -17.78
C VAL A 339 -19.17 -12.69 -18.07
N ASN A 340 -19.70 -11.73 -18.84
CA ASN A 340 -21.12 -11.71 -19.20
C ASN A 340 -21.61 -12.98 -19.89
N GLN A 341 -20.76 -13.62 -20.68
CA GLN A 341 -21.13 -14.87 -21.34
C GLN A 341 -21.30 -16.03 -20.34
N LEU A 342 -20.55 -16.03 -19.24
CA LEU A 342 -20.63 -17.07 -18.21
C LEU A 342 -21.75 -16.84 -17.19
N VAL A 343 -22.06 -15.58 -16.85
CA VAL A 343 -23.03 -15.24 -15.79
C VAL A 343 -24.33 -14.65 -16.32
N SER A 344 -24.64 -14.83 -17.61
CA SER A 344 -25.79 -14.19 -18.27
C SER A 344 -27.15 -14.47 -17.62
N ASP A 345 -27.29 -15.62 -16.95
CA ASP A 345 -28.52 -16.05 -16.27
C ASP A 345 -28.73 -15.43 -14.89
N LEU A 346 -27.73 -14.73 -14.34
CA LEU A 346 -27.81 -14.11 -13.01
C LEU A 346 -28.45 -12.71 -13.04
N PRO A 347 -28.97 -12.20 -11.91
CA PRO A 347 -29.43 -10.82 -11.80
C PRO A 347 -28.32 -9.79 -12.11
N PRO A 348 -28.63 -8.63 -12.71
CA PRO A 348 -27.63 -7.64 -13.12
C PRO A 348 -26.67 -7.19 -12.01
N ALA A 349 -27.16 -7.09 -10.77
CA ALA A 349 -26.33 -6.73 -9.61
C ALA A 349 -25.24 -7.79 -9.34
N GLN A 350 -25.60 -9.08 -9.37
CA GLN A 350 -24.64 -10.17 -9.19
C GLN A 350 -23.68 -10.26 -10.37
N GLN A 351 -24.17 -10.09 -11.61
CA GLN A 351 -23.30 -10.03 -12.78
C GLN A 351 -22.22 -8.95 -12.63
N ASN A 352 -22.61 -7.76 -12.14
CA ASN A 352 -21.67 -6.67 -11.90
C ASN A 352 -20.61 -7.04 -10.86
N MET A 353 -20.97 -7.74 -9.78
CA MET A 353 -20.00 -8.20 -8.79
C MET A 353 -18.97 -9.17 -9.39
N TYR A 354 -19.37 -10.12 -10.24
CA TYR A 354 -18.43 -11.00 -10.94
C TYR A 354 -17.53 -10.25 -11.93
N ARG A 355 -18.04 -9.19 -12.58
CA ARG A 355 -17.20 -8.31 -13.42
C ARG A 355 -16.14 -7.61 -12.59
N VAL A 356 -16.54 -7.03 -11.45
CA VAL A 356 -15.61 -6.37 -10.52
C VAL A 356 -14.58 -7.38 -10.00
N ALA A 357 -15.00 -8.59 -9.65
CA ALA A 357 -14.11 -9.66 -9.20
C ALA A 357 -13.04 -10.02 -10.24
N THR A 358 -13.45 -10.17 -11.49
CA THR A 358 -12.53 -10.53 -12.57
C THR A 358 -11.60 -9.38 -12.95
N LYS A 359 -12.06 -8.13 -12.88
CA LYS A 359 -11.18 -6.95 -13.01
C LYS A 359 -10.20 -6.83 -11.85
N HIS A 360 -10.64 -7.15 -10.64
CA HIS A 360 -9.77 -7.18 -9.47
C HIS A 360 -8.65 -8.21 -9.64
N LEU A 361 -8.98 -9.42 -10.14
CA LEU A 361 -8.00 -10.45 -10.52
C LEU A 361 -6.92 -9.90 -11.47
N TYR A 362 -7.35 -9.27 -12.57
CA TYR A 362 -6.45 -8.65 -13.54
C TYR A 362 -5.60 -7.52 -12.91
N SER A 363 -6.20 -6.68 -12.07
CA SER A 363 -5.52 -5.57 -11.39
C SER A 363 -4.45 -6.03 -10.40
N LEU A 364 -4.71 -7.08 -9.62
CA LEU A 364 -3.74 -7.59 -8.63
C LEU A 364 -2.49 -8.19 -9.32
N ARG A 365 -2.67 -8.85 -10.46
CA ARG A 365 -1.57 -9.50 -11.19
C ARG A 365 -0.82 -8.54 -12.12
N TYR A 366 -1.54 -7.66 -12.82
CA TYR A 366 -1.01 -6.85 -13.91
C TYR A 366 -1.24 -5.35 -13.75
N GLY A 367 -1.74 -4.91 -12.60
CA GLY A 367 -1.95 -3.49 -12.30
C GLY A 367 -0.66 -2.69 -12.24
N ASP A 368 -0.80 -1.40 -12.54
CA ASP A 368 0.32 -0.45 -12.54
C ASP A 368 0.78 -0.07 -11.14
N ASN A 369 -0.16 0.04 -10.21
CA ASN A 369 0.15 0.30 -8.81
C ASN A 369 0.70 -0.98 -8.19
N ARG A 370 1.96 -0.96 -7.78
CA ARG A 370 2.64 -2.12 -7.18
C ARG A 370 2.59 -2.11 -5.66
N ARG A 371 2.19 -0.98 -5.05
CA ARG A 371 2.21 -0.80 -3.60
C ARG A 371 1.24 -1.74 -2.91
N GLY A 372 1.69 -2.40 -1.86
CA GLY A 372 0.83 -3.34 -1.11
C GLY A 372 0.53 -4.64 -1.85
N LEU A 373 1.09 -4.86 -3.05
CA LEU A 373 0.84 -6.05 -3.87
C LEU A 373 1.97 -7.10 -3.81
N SER A 374 2.95 -6.92 -2.93
CA SER A 374 4.11 -7.81 -2.82
C SER A 374 3.70 -9.23 -2.48
N MET A 375 2.79 -9.40 -1.52
CA MET A 375 2.28 -10.71 -1.10
C MET A 375 1.73 -11.52 -2.27
N TYR A 376 0.85 -10.92 -3.08
CA TYR A 376 0.20 -11.59 -4.21
C TYR A 376 1.18 -12.07 -5.28
N LYS A 377 2.33 -11.42 -5.41
CA LYS A 377 3.36 -11.80 -6.38
C LYS A 377 4.23 -12.96 -5.88
N SER A 378 4.34 -13.10 -4.56
CA SER A 378 5.13 -14.12 -3.90
C SER A 378 4.32 -15.39 -3.58
N MET A 379 2.99 -15.29 -3.56
CA MET A 379 2.09 -16.44 -3.51
C MET A 379 2.29 -17.35 -4.73
N SER A 380 2.21 -18.66 -4.49
CA SER A 380 2.00 -19.64 -5.54
C SER A 380 0.64 -19.43 -6.23
N GLU A 381 0.49 -20.03 -7.41
CA GLU A 381 -0.74 -19.90 -8.17
C GLU A 381 -1.96 -20.46 -7.43
N ASP A 382 -1.78 -21.57 -6.72
CA ASP A 382 -2.84 -22.23 -5.96
C ASP A 382 -3.23 -21.42 -4.72
N GLU A 383 -2.24 -20.88 -3.98
CA GLU A 383 -2.48 -19.97 -2.84
C GLU A 383 -3.25 -18.73 -3.31
N PHE A 384 -2.79 -18.08 -4.38
CA PHE A 384 -3.45 -16.87 -4.87
C PHE A 384 -4.88 -17.15 -5.39
N LYS A 385 -5.10 -18.29 -6.06
CA LYS A 385 -6.46 -18.70 -6.47
C LYS A 385 -7.36 -18.91 -5.26
N ALA A 386 -6.89 -19.66 -4.26
CA ALA A 386 -7.64 -19.92 -3.04
C ALA A 386 -8.00 -18.62 -2.32
N TRP A 387 -7.01 -17.73 -2.15
CA TRP A 387 -7.20 -16.38 -1.60
C TRP A 387 -8.27 -15.57 -2.34
N TRP A 388 -8.18 -15.51 -3.67
CA TRP A 388 -9.10 -14.68 -4.48
C TRP A 388 -10.53 -15.22 -4.40
N ILE A 389 -10.70 -16.54 -4.42
CA ILE A 389 -12.03 -17.16 -4.27
C ILE A 389 -12.59 -16.85 -2.89
N ASP A 390 -11.83 -17.11 -1.81
CA ASP A 390 -12.28 -16.89 -0.44
C ASP A 390 -12.68 -15.42 -0.19
N TYR A 391 -11.87 -14.48 -0.66
CA TYR A 391 -12.17 -13.05 -0.56
C TYR A 391 -13.55 -12.70 -1.17
N TRP A 392 -13.86 -13.21 -2.35
CA TRP A 392 -15.11 -12.93 -3.03
C TRP A 392 -16.30 -13.75 -2.50
N VAL A 393 -16.05 -14.93 -1.96
CA VAL A 393 -17.07 -15.72 -1.23
C VAL A 393 -17.51 -15.00 0.03
N LYS A 394 -16.59 -14.42 0.80
CA LYS A 394 -16.90 -13.56 1.96
C LYS A 394 -17.72 -12.31 1.59
N GLN A 395 -17.72 -11.91 0.30
CA GLN A 395 -18.57 -10.84 -0.25
C GLN A 395 -19.92 -11.36 -0.80
N GLY A 396 -20.20 -12.66 -0.67
CA GLY A 396 -21.47 -13.28 -1.08
C GLY A 396 -21.50 -13.84 -2.50
N LEU A 397 -20.34 -14.04 -3.15
CA LEU A 397 -20.27 -14.70 -4.46
C LEU A 397 -20.14 -16.23 -4.33
N ASP A 398 -20.58 -16.92 -5.37
CA ASP A 398 -20.61 -18.39 -5.42
C ASP A 398 -19.21 -18.95 -5.74
N PRO A 399 -18.65 -19.84 -4.90
CA PRO A 399 -17.31 -20.39 -5.10
C PRO A 399 -17.17 -21.19 -6.40
N ASP A 400 -18.22 -21.90 -6.84
CA ASP A 400 -18.17 -22.73 -8.04
C ASP A 400 -18.10 -21.84 -9.29
N ILE A 401 -18.85 -20.74 -9.30
CA ILE A 401 -18.81 -19.75 -10.39
C ILE A 401 -17.44 -19.05 -10.41
N LEU A 402 -16.92 -18.66 -9.24
CA LEU A 402 -15.60 -18.03 -9.13
C LEU A 402 -14.48 -18.96 -9.63
N SER A 403 -14.48 -20.24 -9.24
CA SER A 403 -13.48 -21.19 -9.74
C SER A 403 -13.58 -21.34 -11.25
N ARG A 404 -14.79 -21.46 -11.79
CA ARG A 404 -15.00 -21.54 -13.25
C ARG A 404 -14.50 -20.29 -13.98
N ILE A 405 -14.76 -19.09 -13.45
CA ILE A 405 -14.27 -17.82 -14.00
C ILE A 405 -12.74 -17.81 -14.00
N TYR A 406 -12.13 -18.19 -12.87
CA TYR A 406 -10.68 -18.24 -12.72
C TYR A 406 -10.06 -19.17 -13.75
N ASP A 407 -10.53 -20.42 -13.81
CA ASP A 407 -9.96 -21.45 -14.69
C ASP A 407 -10.19 -21.14 -16.17
N ALA A 408 -11.37 -20.61 -16.53
CA ALA A 408 -11.71 -20.29 -17.91
C ALA A 408 -10.98 -19.04 -18.43
N PHE A 409 -10.83 -18.01 -17.61
CA PHE A 409 -10.32 -16.71 -18.07
C PHE A 409 -8.88 -16.42 -17.71
N LYS A 410 -8.26 -17.17 -16.80
CA LYS A 410 -6.83 -17.01 -16.50
C LYS A 410 -5.95 -16.97 -17.76
N PRO A 411 -6.09 -17.88 -18.75
CA PRO A 411 -5.25 -17.80 -19.96
C PRO A 411 -5.43 -16.48 -20.73
N ALA A 412 -6.66 -15.95 -20.77
CA ALA A 412 -6.95 -14.68 -21.42
C ALA A 412 -6.38 -13.50 -20.62
N ILE A 413 -6.60 -13.48 -19.30
CA ILE A 413 -6.07 -12.48 -18.37
C ILE A 413 -4.53 -12.43 -18.45
N ASP A 414 -3.88 -13.58 -18.45
CA ASP A 414 -2.42 -13.69 -18.57
C ASP A 414 -1.93 -13.15 -19.92
N SER A 415 -2.61 -13.51 -21.01
CA SER A 415 -2.27 -13.02 -22.35
C SER A 415 -2.41 -11.48 -22.46
N LEU A 416 -3.51 -10.92 -21.95
CA LEU A 416 -3.74 -9.48 -21.93
C LEU A 416 -2.73 -8.77 -21.04
N GLY A 417 -2.46 -9.32 -19.85
CA GLY A 417 -1.50 -8.78 -18.90
C GLY A 417 -0.07 -8.76 -19.42
N VAL A 418 0.38 -9.85 -20.05
CA VAL A 418 1.72 -9.92 -20.68
C VAL A 418 1.84 -8.92 -21.82
N THR A 419 0.78 -8.74 -22.61
CA THR A 419 0.74 -7.76 -23.70
C THR A 419 0.87 -6.35 -23.15
N ARG A 420 0.04 -5.98 -22.16
CA ARG A 420 0.13 -4.68 -21.46
C ARG A 420 1.52 -4.39 -20.92
N VAL A 421 2.11 -5.33 -20.16
CA VAL A 421 3.43 -5.12 -19.56
C VAL A 421 4.49 -4.93 -20.64
N ARG A 422 4.42 -5.70 -21.72
CA ARG A 422 5.34 -5.60 -22.86
C ARG A 422 5.21 -4.26 -23.57
N ASP A 423 3.99 -3.84 -23.89
CA ASP A 423 3.74 -2.63 -24.66
C ASP A 423 4.05 -1.38 -23.83
N LYS A 424 3.70 -1.37 -22.54
CA LYS A 424 4.14 -0.34 -21.60
C LYS A 424 5.66 -0.23 -21.49
N LEU A 425 6.37 -1.36 -21.35
CA LEU A 425 7.84 -1.34 -21.29
C LEU A 425 8.46 -0.90 -22.61
N ARG A 426 7.88 -1.29 -23.75
CA ARG A 426 8.31 -0.85 -25.07
C ARG A 426 8.12 0.65 -25.24
N PHE A 427 6.98 1.18 -24.81
CA PHE A 427 6.67 2.61 -24.79
C PHE A 427 7.65 3.39 -23.92
N ILE A 428 7.85 3.00 -22.66
CA ILE A 428 8.79 3.68 -21.76
C ILE A 428 10.22 3.65 -22.36
N ARG A 429 10.65 2.52 -22.91
CA ARG A 429 11.97 2.39 -23.55
C ARG A 429 12.11 3.25 -24.80
N SER A 430 11.06 3.40 -25.62
CA SER A 430 11.14 4.26 -26.81
C SER A 430 11.33 5.73 -26.41
N LYS A 431 10.71 6.15 -25.31
CA LYS A 431 10.83 7.50 -24.77
C LYS A 431 12.19 7.77 -24.10
N LEU A 432 12.73 6.82 -23.32
CA LEU A 432 13.95 7.00 -22.52
C LEU A 432 15.27 6.60 -23.20
N ARG A 433 15.26 6.09 -24.44
CA ARG A 433 16.52 5.74 -25.14
C ARG A 433 17.30 7.00 -25.51
N SER A 434 18.45 7.26 -24.91
CA SER A 434 19.40 8.24 -25.46
C SER A 434 19.78 7.84 -26.89
N VAL A 435 19.75 8.79 -27.84
CA VAL A 435 20.46 8.57 -29.12
C VAL A 435 21.94 8.61 -28.76
N SER A 436 22.60 7.46 -28.75
CA SER A 436 24.06 7.38 -28.67
C SER A 436 24.67 7.85 -29.98
#